data_AF-W0RNM1-F1
#
_entry.id   AF-W0RNM1-F1
#
_cell.length_a   1.000
_cell.length_b   1.000
_cell.length_c   1.000
_cell.angle_alpha   90.00
_cell.angle_beta   90.00
_cell.angle_gamma   90.00
#
_symmetry.space_group_name_H-M   'P 1'
#
loop_
_entity.id
_entity.type
_entity.pdbx_description
1 polymer ?
#
loop_
_entity_poly.entity_id
_entity_poly.type
_entity_poly.pdbx_seq_one_letter_code
_entity_poly.pdbx_strand_id
1 'polypeptide(L)'
;MPPFTPALPLDTLLAACDAHPEFKADVLAYAEFQRAERVVAQGHAPRVKVLRVVAQLLHHEPSLRVDSVRVNGFAGCCDFRGVVTATAGDATRSWEFVWDCRWRAREAGLLDPGGYPDQAWAAREYGWRCFSHWQEQPIASGVLADA
;
A
#
# COMPACT_ATOMS: atom_id res chain seq x y z
N MET A 1 -23.54 15.48 -3.85
CA MET A 1 -22.20 14.87 -3.71
C MET A 1 -22.03 14.46 -2.26
N PRO A 2 -21.67 13.21 -1.95
CA PRO A 2 -21.37 12.82 -0.57
C PRO A 2 -20.22 13.68 -0.01
N PRO A 3 -20.20 13.95 1.30
CA PRO A 3 -19.16 14.77 1.92
C PRO A 3 -17.78 14.14 1.77
N PHE A 4 -16.81 15.01 1.52
CA PHE A 4 -15.40 14.72 1.24
C PHE A 4 -14.68 14.15 2.47
N THR A 5 -13.80 13.18 2.23
CA THR A 5 -12.77 12.79 3.21
C THR A 5 -11.49 12.51 2.44
N PRO A 6 -10.49 13.41 2.48
CA PRO A 6 -9.22 13.18 1.81
C PRO A 6 -8.57 11.92 2.35
N ALA A 7 -7.69 11.31 1.55
CA ALA A 7 -6.82 10.26 2.09
C ALA A 7 -6.05 10.80 3.30
N LEU A 8 -6.05 10.04 4.40
CA LEU A 8 -5.26 10.40 5.57
C LEU A 8 -3.78 10.53 5.18
N PRO A 9 -3.10 11.58 5.64
CA PRO A 9 -1.65 11.72 5.50
C PRO A 9 -0.90 10.52 6.11
N LEU A 10 0.26 10.20 5.54
CA LEU A 10 1.04 9.02 5.95
C LEU A 10 1.51 9.11 7.40
N ASP A 11 1.93 10.29 7.84
CA ASP A 11 2.29 10.61 9.23
C ASP A 11 1.14 10.36 10.20
N THR A 12 -0.10 10.67 9.79
CA THR A 12 -1.29 10.40 10.61
C THR A 12 -1.53 8.90 10.75
N LEU A 13 -1.36 8.11 9.69
CA LEU A 13 -1.46 6.65 9.75
C LEU A 13 -0.37 6.05 10.64
N LEU A 14 0.86 6.55 10.53
CA LEU A 14 1.98 6.11 11.35
C LEU A 14 1.79 6.46 12.83
N ALA A 15 1.18 7.60 13.14
CA ALA A 15 0.85 7.97 14.52
C ALA A 15 -0.25 7.07 15.12
N ALA A 16 -1.18 6.60 14.28
CA ALA A 16 -2.35 5.84 14.72
C ALA A 16 -2.16 4.32 14.77
N CYS A 17 -1.05 3.78 14.26
CA CYS A 17 -0.79 2.34 14.25
C CYS A 17 0.25 1.91 15.30
N ASP A 18 0.28 0.60 15.59
CA ASP A 18 1.18 -0.04 16.56
C ASP A 18 2.48 -0.56 15.92
N ALA A 19 2.75 -0.19 14.66
CA ALA A 19 3.95 -0.63 13.96
C ALA A 19 5.24 -0.29 14.71
N HIS A 20 6.29 -1.09 14.51
CA HIS A 20 7.55 -0.91 15.22
C HIS A 20 8.14 0.50 14.97
N PRO A 21 8.66 1.21 15.98
CA PRO A 21 9.18 2.58 15.79
C PRO A 21 10.25 2.68 14.69
N GLU A 22 11.14 1.70 14.59
CA GLU A 22 12.16 1.65 13.53
C GLU A 22 11.54 1.43 12.14
N PHE A 23 10.47 0.64 12.05
CA PHE A 23 9.73 0.48 10.81
C PHE A 23 9.08 1.81 10.40
N LYS A 24 8.46 2.53 11.34
CA LYS A 24 7.87 3.85 11.08
C LYS A 24 8.92 4.84 10.58
N ALA A 25 10.11 4.86 11.20
CA ALA A 25 11.23 5.68 10.76
C ALA A 25 11.69 5.31 9.34
N ASP A 26 11.82 4.01 9.03
CA ASP A 26 12.16 3.52 7.69
C ASP A 26 11.08 3.88 6.65
N VAL A 27 9.79 3.87 7.00
CA VAL A 27 8.72 4.31 6.09
C VAL A 27 8.86 5.80 5.74
N LEU A 28 9.17 6.64 6.73
CA LEU A 28 9.41 8.08 6.50
C LEU A 28 10.69 8.30 5.67
N ALA A 29 11.78 7.62 6.02
CA ALA A 29 13.03 7.64 5.26
C ALA A 29 12.80 7.17 3.80
N TYR A 30 12.00 6.13 3.61
CA TYR A 30 11.59 5.64 2.30
C TYR A 30 10.75 6.68 1.55
N ALA A 31 9.92 7.49 2.21
CA ALA A 31 9.22 8.59 1.55
C ALA A 31 10.16 9.69 1.06
N GLU A 32 11.27 9.92 1.74
CA GLU A 32 12.26 10.98 1.47
C GLU A 32 13.45 10.52 0.60
N PHE A 33 13.31 9.41 -0.12
CA PHE A 33 14.38 8.85 -0.96
C PHE A 33 15.64 8.41 -0.20
N GLN A 34 15.54 8.25 1.12
CA GLN A 34 16.62 7.75 1.97
C GLN A 34 16.63 6.22 2.01
N ARG A 35 17.69 5.67 2.64
CA ARG A 35 17.81 4.24 2.93
C ARG A 35 16.76 3.84 3.96
N ALA A 36 16.07 2.73 3.68
CA ALA A 36 15.06 2.15 4.56
C ALA A 36 15.16 0.63 4.45
N GLU A 37 15.72 -0.02 5.46
CA GLU A 37 16.08 -1.44 5.40
C GLU A 37 14.87 -2.35 5.58
N ARG A 38 13.86 -1.87 6.31
CA ARG A 38 12.62 -2.58 6.62
C ARG A 38 11.54 -2.40 5.56
N VAL A 39 11.79 -1.60 4.51
CA VAL A 39 10.85 -1.40 3.39
C VAL A 39 11.51 -1.88 2.10
N VAL A 40 11.25 -3.14 1.75
CA VAL A 40 11.86 -3.78 0.58
C VAL A 40 10.86 -3.83 -0.57
N ALA A 41 11.16 -3.12 -1.66
CA ALA A 41 10.42 -3.23 -2.90
C ALA A 41 11.19 -4.13 -3.89
N GLN A 42 10.56 -5.19 -4.39
CA GLN A 42 11.14 -6.06 -5.41
C GLN A 42 10.75 -5.60 -6.81
N GLY A 43 11.69 -5.73 -7.76
CA GLY A 43 11.50 -5.29 -9.14
C GLY A 43 11.53 -3.75 -9.29
N HIS A 44 10.94 -3.24 -10.36
CA HIS A 44 10.88 -1.80 -10.67
C HIS A 44 9.59 -1.14 -10.13
N ALA A 45 9.16 -1.51 -8.92
CA ALA A 45 7.97 -0.91 -8.31
C ALA A 45 8.22 0.58 -7.95
N PRO A 46 7.42 1.54 -8.46
CA PRO A 46 7.58 2.94 -8.13
C PRO A 46 7.35 3.22 -6.64
N ARG A 47 8.26 3.97 -6.02
CA ARG A 47 8.26 4.32 -4.59
C ARG A 47 6.91 4.84 -4.08
N VAL A 48 6.28 5.75 -4.83
CA VAL A 48 4.96 6.30 -4.47
C VAL A 48 3.87 5.22 -4.40
N LYS A 49 3.93 4.19 -5.26
CA LYS A 49 2.97 3.08 -5.28
C LYS A 49 3.22 2.10 -4.14
N VAL A 50 4.49 1.84 -3.81
CA VAL A 50 4.87 1.08 -2.61
C VAL A 50 4.33 1.77 -1.35
N LEU A 51 4.48 3.09 -1.24
CA LEU A 51 3.92 3.86 -0.11
C LEU A 51 2.39 3.79 -0.04
N ARG A 52 1.67 3.66 -1.17
CA ARG A 52 0.21 3.43 -1.15
C ARG A 52 -0.15 2.09 -0.51
N VAL A 53 0.63 1.05 -0.80
CA VAL A 53 0.46 -0.29 -0.23
C VAL A 53 0.78 -0.30 1.26
N VAL A 54 1.88 0.35 1.67
CA VAL A 54 2.23 0.49 3.09
C VAL A 54 1.15 1.26 3.85
N ALA A 55 0.64 2.37 3.30
CA ALA A 55 -0.45 3.12 3.91
C ALA A 55 -1.71 2.26 4.09
N GLN A 56 -2.07 1.46 3.08
CA GLN A 56 -3.20 0.52 3.18
C GLN A 56 -2.99 -0.54 4.27
N LEU A 57 -1.79 -1.12 4.36
CA LEU A 57 -1.45 -2.07 5.42
C LEU A 57 -1.63 -1.44 6.80
N LEU A 58 -1.03 -0.25 7.03
CA LEU A 58 -1.11 0.44 8.31
C LEU A 58 -2.54 0.86 8.70
N HIS A 59 -3.37 1.18 7.69
CA HIS A 59 -4.77 1.50 7.91
C HIS A 59 -5.63 0.27 8.20
N HIS A 60 -5.41 -0.83 7.48
CA HIS A 60 -6.18 -2.06 7.60
C HIS A 60 -5.81 -2.84 8.87
N GLU A 61 -4.54 -2.78 9.28
CA GLU A 61 -3.98 -3.53 10.40
C GLU A 61 -3.35 -2.57 11.44
N PRO A 62 -4.11 -1.64 12.04
CA PRO A 62 -3.55 -0.64 12.92
C PRO A 62 -2.92 -1.24 14.18
N SER A 63 -3.39 -2.38 14.66
CA SER A 63 -2.84 -3.08 15.83
C SER A 63 -1.70 -4.05 15.50
N LEU A 64 -1.37 -4.25 14.22
CA LEU A 64 -0.28 -5.15 13.84
C LEU A 64 1.04 -4.43 14.08
N ARG A 65 1.87 -5.00 14.95
CA ARG A 65 3.21 -4.51 15.23
C ARG A 65 4.19 -4.89 14.12
N VAL A 66 4.03 -4.27 12.96
CA VAL A 66 4.87 -4.53 11.77
C VAL A 66 6.32 -4.10 12.03
N ASP A 67 7.26 -5.01 11.82
CA ASP A 67 8.70 -4.77 11.91
C ASP A 67 9.33 -4.50 10.54
N SER A 68 8.84 -5.17 9.50
CA SER A 68 9.29 -4.96 8.12
C SER A 68 8.24 -5.37 7.09
N VAL A 69 8.38 -4.83 5.88
CA VAL A 69 7.53 -5.18 4.73
C VAL A 69 8.37 -5.48 3.51
N ARG A 70 7.88 -6.44 2.73
CA ARG A 70 8.32 -6.73 1.37
C ARG A 70 7.15 -6.55 0.42
N VAL A 71 7.31 -5.70 -0.58
CA VAL A 71 6.31 -5.47 -1.62
C VAL A 71 6.84 -6.04 -2.93
N ASN A 72 6.17 -7.05 -3.45
CA ASN A 72 6.42 -7.59 -4.78
C ASN A 72 5.21 -7.28 -5.67
N GLY A 73 5.42 -6.51 -6.72
CA GLY A 73 4.31 -6.13 -7.58
C GLY A 73 4.71 -5.60 -8.94
N PHE A 74 3.72 -5.54 -9.81
CA PHE A 74 3.82 -4.99 -11.15
C PHE A 74 3.03 -3.68 -11.22
N ALA A 75 3.70 -2.61 -11.68
CA ALA A 75 3.10 -1.29 -11.80
C ALA A 75 2.83 -0.95 -13.26
N GLY A 76 1.58 -0.65 -13.61
CA GLY A 76 1.24 0.05 -14.84
C GLY A 76 1.26 1.56 -14.64
N CYS A 77 0.64 2.31 -15.55
CA CYS A 77 0.50 3.77 -15.39
C CYS A 77 -0.49 4.10 -14.27
N CYS A 78 -1.70 3.53 -14.31
CA CYS A 78 -2.79 3.85 -13.38
C CYS A 78 -2.99 2.83 -12.25
N ASP A 79 -2.32 1.67 -12.30
CA ASP A 79 -2.52 0.56 -11.39
C ASP A 79 -1.22 0.03 -10.77
N PHE A 80 -1.35 -0.72 -9.66
CA PHE A 80 -0.30 -1.46 -9.00
C PHE A 80 -0.89 -2.72 -8.39
N ARG A 81 -0.36 -3.89 -8.75
CA ARG A 81 -0.88 -5.18 -8.29
C ARG A 81 0.22 -6.10 -7.85
N GLY A 82 -0.05 -6.95 -6.86
CA GLY A 82 0.92 -7.92 -6.37
C GLY A 82 0.62 -8.38 -4.96
N VAL A 83 1.69 -8.68 -4.23
CA VAL A 83 1.64 -9.17 -2.85
C VAL A 83 2.50 -8.28 -1.96
N VAL A 84 1.96 -7.91 -0.80
CA VAL A 84 2.73 -7.37 0.30
C VAL A 84 2.81 -8.39 1.42
N THR A 85 4.03 -8.61 1.91
CA THR A 85 4.31 -9.47 3.04
C THR A 85 4.82 -8.60 4.18
N ALA A 86 4.24 -8.73 5.37
CA ALA A 86 4.67 -8.04 6.57
C ALA A 86 5.15 -9.06 7.61
N THR A 87 6.27 -8.74 8.26
CA THR A 87 6.76 -9.47 9.43
C THR A 87 6.38 -8.70 10.69
N ALA A 88 5.87 -9.40 11.70
CA ALA A 88 5.48 -8.86 12.99
C ALA A 88 5.84 -9.87 14.10
N GLY A 89 7.00 -9.67 14.74
CA GLY A 89 7.65 -10.65 15.60
C GLY A 89 7.97 -11.93 14.83
N ASP A 90 7.54 -13.07 15.37
CA ASP A 90 7.72 -14.39 14.75
C ASP A 90 6.64 -14.70 13.68
N ALA A 91 5.65 -13.83 13.52
CA ALA A 91 4.59 -14.00 12.55
C ALA A 91 4.93 -13.31 11.22
N THR A 92 4.56 -13.95 10.12
CA THR A 92 4.55 -13.33 8.80
C THR A 92 3.14 -13.42 8.24
N ARG A 93 2.64 -12.30 7.68
CA ARG A 93 1.31 -12.20 7.06
C ARG A 93 1.45 -11.63 5.65
N SER A 94 0.60 -12.04 4.73
CA SER A 94 0.66 -11.62 3.32
C SER A 94 -0.71 -11.22 2.80
N TRP A 95 -0.74 -10.19 1.96
CA TRP A 95 -1.94 -9.72 1.29
C TRP A 95 -1.72 -9.59 -0.21
N GLU A 96 -2.65 -10.15 -0.97
CA GLU A 96 -2.80 -9.81 -2.37
C GLU A 96 -3.51 -8.46 -2.50
N PHE A 97 -3.04 -7.63 -3.42
CA PHE A 97 -3.59 -6.30 -3.61
C PHE A 97 -3.69 -5.90 -5.09
N VAL A 98 -4.68 -5.03 -5.36
CA VAL A 98 -4.77 -4.24 -6.58
C VAL A 98 -5.16 -2.82 -6.21
N TRP A 99 -4.23 -1.88 -6.38
CA TRP A 99 -4.46 -0.44 -6.32
C TRP A 99 -4.69 0.07 -7.74
N ASP A 100 -5.89 0.58 -8.05
CA ASP A 100 -6.27 1.05 -9.39
C ASP A 100 -7.09 2.34 -9.31
N CYS A 101 -6.48 3.46 -9.71
CA CYS A 101 -7.16 4.76 -9.72
C CYS A 101 -8.21 4.89 -10.81
N ARG A 102 -8.10 4.12 -11.90
CA ARG A 102 -9.13 4.12 -12.95
C ARG A 102 -10.37 3.40 -12.47
N TRP A 103 -10.21 2.28 -11.77
CA TRP A 103 -11.34 1.63 -11.09
C TRP A 103 -11.99 2.58 -10.09
N ARG A 104 -11.21 3.23 -9.22
CA ARG A 104 -11.74 4.16 -8.22
C ARG A 104 -12.50 5.33 -8.86
N ALA A 105 -11.99 5.89 -9.96
CA ALA A 105 -12.66 6.94 -10.71
C ALA A 105 -14.03 6.49 -11.23
N ARG A 106 -14.14 5.27 -11.78
CA ARG A 106 -15.42 4.69 -12.23
C ARG A 106 -16.42 4.53 -11.08
N GLU A 107 -15.99 3.92 -9.98
CA GLU A 107 -16.84 3.72 -8.80
C GLU A 107 -17.37 5.03 -8.23
N ALA A 108 -16.57 6.09 -8.32
CA ALA A 108 -16.94 7.42 -7.85
C ALA A 108 -17.70 8.26 -8.88
N GLY A 109 -17.90 7.76 -10.10
CA GLY A 109 -18.50 8.53 -11.20
C GLY A 109 -17.65 9.73 -11.65
N LEU A 110 -16.34 9.71 -11.40
CA LEU A 110 -15.41 10.76 -11.80
C LEU A 110 -15.02 10.57 -13.26
N LEU A 111 -15.58 11.40 -14.13
CA LEU A 111 -15.31 11.40 -15.55
C LEU A 111 -14.56 12.68 -15.96
N ASP A 112 -13.64 12.54 -16.91
CA ASP A 112 -13.03 13.67 -17.61
C ASP A 112 -14.03 14.28 -18.62
N PRO A 113 -13.72 15.44 -19.24
CA PRO A 113 -14.60 16.06 -20.23
C PRO A 113 -14.94 15.18 -21.45
N GLY A 114 -14.17 14.11 -21.69
CA GLY A 114 -14.43 13.12 -22.74
C GLY A 114 -15.31 11.95 -22.29
N GLY A 115 -15.73 11.92 -21.03
CA GLY A 115 -16.54 10.83 -20.47
C GLY A 115 -15.73 9.60 -20.06
N TYR A 116 -14.39 9.67 -20.04
CA TYR A 116 -13.54 8.59 -19.56
C TYR A 116 -13.25 8.75 -18.07
N PRO A 117 -12.94 7.67 -17.33
CA PRO A 117 -12.65 7.79 -15.90
C PRO A 117 -11.43 8.67 -15.63
N ASP A 118 -11.59 9.72 -14.82
CA ASP A 118 -10.50 10.62 -14.46
C ASP A 118 -9.62 10.01 -13.35
N GLN A 119 -8.72 9.12 -13.76
CA GLN A 119 -7.78 8.47 -12.85
C GLN A 119 -6.79 9.45 -12.19
N ALA A 120 -6.52 10.61 -12.82
CA ALA A 120 -5.58 11.60 -12.28
C ALA A 120 -6.22 12.35 -11.12
N TRP A 121 -7.51 12.72 -11.26
CA TRP A 121 -8.31 13.20 -10.14
C TRP A 121 -8.38 12.14 -9.05
N ALA A 122 -8.80 10.92 -9.37
CA ALA A 122 -8.94 9.87 -8.36
C ALA A 122 -7.63 9.62 -7.58
N ALA A 123 -6.47 9.67 -8.23
CA ALA A 123 -5.17 9.53 -7.57
C ALA A 123 -4.87 10.65 -6.57
N ARG A 124 -5.24 11.90 -6.89
CA ARG A 124 -5.07 13.05 -5.98
C ARG A 124 -6.04 12.99 -4.80
N GLU A 125 -7.29 12.62 -5.10
CA GLU A 125 -8.41 12.63 -4.16
C GLU A 125 -8.33 11.48 -3.16
N TYR A 126 -8.21 10.26 -3.67
CA TYR A 126 -8.28 9.04 -2.86
C TYR A 126 -6.90 8.54 -2.44
N GLY A 127 -5.83 8.96 -3.11
CA GLY A 127 -4.46 8.63 -2.73
C GLY A 127 -4.24 7.12 -2.60
N TRP A 128 -4.00 6.63 -1.39
CA TRP A 128 -3.84 5.20 -1.12
C TRP A 128 -5.16 4.42 -1.20
N ARG A 129 -6.33 5.05 -1.06
CA ARG A 129 -7.65 4.37 -0.97
C ARG A 129 -8.18 3.83 -2.30
N CYS A 130 -7.36 3.68 -3.34
CA CYS A 130 -7.78 3.15 -4.65
C CYS A 130 -7.68 1.62 -4.75
N PHE A 131 -7.75 0.89 -3.63
CA PHE A 131 -7.71 -0.58 -3.66
C PHE A 131 -9.05 -1.16 -4.12
N SER A 132 -9.05 -1.81 -5.28
CA SER A 132 -10.16 -2.63 -5.77
C SER A 132 -10.09 -4.05 -5.20
N HIS A 133 -8.92 -4.45 -4.72
CA HIS A 133 -8.66 -5.74 -4.12
C HIS A 133 -7.65 -5.59 -2.99
N TRP A 134 -7.97 -6.19 -1.85
CA TRP A 134 -7.11 -6.33 -0.68
C TRP A 134 -7.57 -7.58 0.08
N GLN A 135 -6.79 -8.65 0.03
CA GLN A 135 -7.17 -9.92 0.62
C GLN A 135 -5.97 -10.55 1.31
N GLU A 136 -6.12 -10.88 2.59
CA GLU A 136 -5.13 -11.68 3.30
C GLU A 136 -5.11 -13.09 2.70
N GLN A 137 -3.91 -13.58 2.43
CA GLN A 137 -3.69 -14.93 1.92
C GLN A 137 -2.89 -15.74 2.95
N PRO A 138 -3.18 -17.04 3.08
CA PRO A 138 -2.32 -17.94 3.84
C PRO A 138 -0.91 -17.87 3.27
N ILE A 139 0.08 -17.72 4.14
CA ILE A 139 1.46 -17.96 3.71
C ILE A 139 1.58 -19.46 3.53
N ALA A 140 1.82 -19.90 2.29
CA ALA A 140 2.08 -21.29 2.01
C ALA A 140 3.27 -21.74 2.88
N SER A 141 3.01 -22.58 3.88
CA SER A 141 4.02 -23.25 4.68
C SER A 141 4.83 -24.17 3.76
N GLY A 142 5.87 -23.66 3.12
CA GLY A 142 6.59 -24.44 2.13
C GLY A 142 7.70 -23.74 1.38
N VAL A 143 8.60 -23.03 2.08
CA VAL A 143 10.04 -23.03 1.77
C VAL A 143 10.82 -22.83 3.08
N LEU A 144 10.78 -23.83 3.95
CA LEU A 144 11.95 -24.24 4.72
C LEU A 144 12.28 -25.64 4.21
N ALA A 145 13.06 -25.69 3.15
CA ALA A 145 13.84 -26.87 2.80
C ALA A 145 15.28 -26.37 2.66
N ASP A 146 16.11 -26.86 3.57
CA ASP A 146 17.53 -26.56 3.71
C ASP A 146 18.32 -26.86 2.43
N ALA A 147 19.28 -25.99 2.10
CA ALA A 147 20.66 -26.33 1.74
C ALA A 147 21.49 -25.06 1.52
#